data_AF-A0A6B1HUN1-F1
#
_entry.id   AF-A0A6B1HUN1-F1
#
_cell.length_a   1.000
_cell.length_b   1.000
_cell.length_c   1.000
_cell.angle_alpha   90.00
_cell.angle_beta   90.00
_cell.angle_gamma   90.00
#
_symmetry.space_group_name_H-M   'P 1'
#
loop_
_entity.id
_entity.type
_entity.pdbx_description
1 polymer ?
#
loop_
_entity_poly.entity_id
_entity_poly.type
_entity_poly.pdbx_seq_one_letter_code
_entity_poly.pdbx_strand_id
1 'polypeptide(L)'
;MLQAAQSTAVQHTNPNERLSDFGENAVQKEPLVQNADQAITLVLEQGTDSPTTSVHDHDQDMEKETLPAFADHEQDSDVLSRVVKLPQPPVSPSPPETLHALQEWEGYVTEINDTEFTARLIDLTAKATYAGEEANIPLDEILEDDAAKLQVGSIFRWVIGYERTAGAKKRVSYIVFRDLPAITKTDLRDGEEWAHKIMAAFEQ
;
A
#
# COMPACT_ATOMS: atom_id res chain seq x y z
N MET A 1 -63.15 -30.93 -70.15
CA MET A 1 -64.04 -30.46 -69.06
C MET A 1 -63.63 -31.18 -67.78
N LEU A 2 -63.49 -30.41 -66.69
CA LEU A 2 -63.08 -30.75 -65.30
C LEU A 2 -61.63 -31.25 -65.12
N GLN A 3 -60.68 -30.52 -64.51
CA GLN A 3 -60.51 -29.88 -63.18
C GLN A 3 -59.88 -30.77 -62.08
N ALA A 4 -58.79 -30.21 -61.53
CA ALA A 4 -58.30 -30.25 -60.13
C ALA A 4 -57.71 -31.58 -59.61
N ALA A 5 -56.72 -31.62 -58.71
CA ALA A 5 -56.11 -30.59 -57.86
C ALA A 5 -54.63 -30.96 -57.55
N GLN A 6 -53.79 -29.94 -57.36
CA GLN A 6 -52.41 -30.06 -56.91
C GLN A 6 -52.37 -30.16 -55.38
N SER A 7 -51.53 -31.06 -54.87
CA SER A 7 -51.36 -31.35 -53.44
C SER A 7 -50.40 -30.34 -52.79
N THR A 8 -50.86 -29.73 -51.71
CA THR A 8 -50.18 -28.69 -50.92
C THR A 8 -49.18 -29.34 -49.95
N ALA A 9 -47.90 -28.99 -50.07
CA ALA A 9 -46.86 -29.35 -49.10
C ALA A 9 -46.91 -28.38 -47.91
N VAL A 10 -47.16 -28.90 -46.72
CA VAL A 10 -47.09 -28.18 -45.45
C VAL A 10 -45.62 -28.20 -44.98
N GLN A 11 -44.96 -27.05 -45.02
CA GLN A 11 -43.67 -26.85 -44.39
C GLN A 11 -43.89 -26.66 -42.88
N HIS A 12 -43.39 -27.61 -42.09
CA HIS A 12 -43.25 -27.46 -40.65
C HIS A 12 -42.17 -26.41 -40.36
N THR A 13 -42.58 -25.26 -39.81
CA THR A 13 -41.68 -24.27 -39.22
C THR A 13 -41.31 -24.71 -37.81
N ASN A 14 -40.01 -24.70 -37.52
CA ASN A 14 -39.40 -25.15 -36.28
C ASN A 14 -39.37 -23.96 -35.29
N PRO A 15 -39.99 -24.04 -34.09
CA PRO A 15 -40.15 -22.87 -33.21
C PRO A 15 -38.97 -22.58 -32.28
N ASN A 16 -37.73 -22.90 -32.67
CA ASN A 16 -36.55 -22.76 -31.79
C ASN A 16 -35.53 -21.68 -32.22
N GLU A 17 -35.96 -20.67 -32.97
CA GLU A 17 -35.17 -19.46 -33.25
C GLU A 17 -35.77 -18.26 -32.51
N ARG A 18 -35.45 -18.10 -31.22
CA ARG A 18 -35.63 -16.82 -30.54
C ARG A 18 -34.83 -16.75 -29.25
N LEU A 19 -33.53 -16.45 -29.33
CA LEU A 19 -32.73 -15.69 -28.34
C LEU A 19 -31.22 -15.88 -28.62
N SER A 20 -30.70 -15.20 -29.63
CA SER A 20 -29.26 -14.96 -29.78
C SER A 20 -29.07 -13.72 -30.64
N ASP A 21 -29.49 -12.58 -30.10
CA ASP A 21 -29.15 -11.26 -30.62
C ASP A 21 -28.95 -10.33 -29.42
N PHE A 22 -27.91 -10.63 -28.63
CA PHE A 22 -27.29 -9.64 -27.75
C PHE A 22 -25.92 -9.38 -28.36
N GLY A 23 -25.79 -8.17 -28.91
CA GLY A 23 -24.63 -7.70 -29.63
C GLY A 23 -23.34 -8.01 -28.90
N GLU A 24 -22.47 -8.72 -29.61
CA GLU A 24 -21.05 -8.85 -29.36
C GLU A 24 -20.40 -7.48 -29.63
N ASN A 25 -20.66 -6.53 -28.74
CA ASN A 25 -19.85 -5.31 -28.68
C ASN A 25 -18.54 -5.72 -28.03
N ALA A 26 -17.56 -5.98 -28.89
CA ALA A 26 -16.16 -6.13 -28.56
C ALA A 26 -15.67 -4.88 -27.81
N VAL A 27 -15.88 -4.87 -26.50
CA VAL A 27 -15.07 -4.05 -25.58
C VAL A 27 -13.69 -4.66 -25.66
N GLN A 28 -12.81 -4.02 -26.44
CA GLN A 28 -11.38 -4.18 -26.31
C GLN A 28 -11.04 -3.88 -24.85
N LYS A 29 -10.99 -4.93 -24.02
CA LYS A 29 -10.33 -4.89 -22.73
C LYS A 29 -8.84 -4.80 -23.04
N GLU A 30 -8.34 -3.58 -23.13
CA GLU A 30 -6.90 -3.35 -23.03
C GLU A 30 -6.41 -4.04 -21.75
N PRO A 31 -5.42 -4.95 -21.83
CA PRO A 31 -4.81 -5.51 -20.63
C PRO A 31 -3.97 -4.42 -19.97
N LEU A 32 -4.57 -3.67 -19.04
CA LEU A 32 -3.84 -2.79 -18.13
C LEU A 32 -3.24 -3.62 -16.97
N VAL A 33 -2.50 -4.68 -17.31
CA VAL A 33 -1.71 -5.47 -16.35
C VAL A 33 -0.29 -5.51 -16.88
N GLN A 34 0.45 -4.45 -16.58
CA GLN A 34 1.91 -4.33 -16.68
C GLN A 34 2.19 -2.87 -16.32
N ASN A 35 2.27 -2.52 -15.03
CA ASN A 35 2.92 -1.30 -14.51
C ASN A 35 2.83 -1.20 -12.97
N ALA A 36 2.84 -2.31 -12.23
CA ALA A 36 3.09 -2.27 -10.78
C ALA A 36 4.60 -2.21 -10.46
N ASP A 37 5.46 -2.55 -11.44
CA ASP A 37 6.93 -2.59 -11.30
C ASP A 37 7.66 -1.26 -11.61
N GLN A 38 6.93 -0.16 -11.87
CA GLN A 38 7.56 1.11 -12.34
C GLN A 38 7.32 2.33 -11.46
N ALA A 39 7.16 2.14 -10.16
CA ALA A 39 7.25 3.25 -9.22
C ALA A 39 8.09 2.84 -8.03
N ILE A 40 9.41 3.05 -8.12
CA ILE A 40 10.30 3.70 -7.13
C ILE A 40 11.72 3.69 -7.73
N THR A 41 12.01 4.71 -8.53
CA THR A 41 13.38 5.22 -8.69
C THR A 41 13.26 6.74 -8.61
N LEU A 42 13.20 7.26 -7.38
CA LEU A 42 13.35 8.69 -7.14
C LEU A 42 14.83 8.96 -6.81
N VAL A 43 15.54 9.35 -7.86
CA VAL A 43 16.69 10.26 -7.92
C VAL A 43 17.23 10.74 -6.56
N LEU A 44 18.43 10.26 -6.22
CA LEU A 44 19.39 10.97 -5.38
C LEU A 44 20.76 10.95 -6.09
N GLU A 45 20.79 11.52 -7.29
CA GLU A 45 22.03 12.03 -7.87
C GLU A 45 22.36 13.37 -7.18
N GLN A 46 23.15 13.30 -6.12
CA GLN A 46 24.04 14.40 -5.79
C GLN A 46 25.47 13.87 -5.81
N GLY A 47 26.13 14.19 -6.92
CA GLY A 47 27.55 13.95 -7.10
C GLY A 47 28.38 14.62 -6.02
N THR A 48 29.37 13.89 -5.53
CA THR A 48 30.60 14.46 -5.01
C THR A 48 31.76 13.62 -5.55
N ASP A 49 32.04 13.83 -6.84
CA ASP A 49 33.39 13.64 -7.33
C ASP A 49 34.29 14.64 -6.59
N SER A 50 35.22 14.12 -5.81
CA SER A 50 36.40 14.86 -5.38
C SER A 50 37.58 13.90 -5.41
N PRO A 51 38.42 13.97 -6.45
CA PRO A 51 39.81 13.54 -6.33
C PRO A 51 40.58 14.64 -5.57
N THR A 52 41.80 14.33 -5.13
CA THR A 52 42.87 15.27 -4.70
C THR A 52 43.39 14.99 -3.29
N THR A 53 44.43 14.14 -3.27
CA THR A 53 45.78 14.51 -2.80
C THR A 53 46.22 14.09 -1.40
N SER A 54 47.04 13.04 -1.44
CA SER A 54 48.18 12.76 -0.58
C SER A 54 49.29 13.82 -0.75
N VAL A 55 49.66 14.52 0.32
CA VAL A 55 50.95 15.23 0.57
C VAL A 55 51.04 15.38 2.11
N HIS A 56 51.89 14.63 2.81
CA HIS A 56 53.31 14.89 3.14
C HIS A 56 53.51 15.65 4.47
N ASP A 57 54.41 15.09 5.28
CA ASP A 57 54.98 15.57 6.54
C ASP A 57 55.15 17.10 6.66
N HIS A 58 54.84 17.62 7.84
CA HIS A 58 55.65 18.70 8.42
C HIS A 58 55.59 18.66 9.95
N ASP A 59 56.64 18.07 10.50
CA ASP A 59 57.06 18.10 11.89
C ASP A 59 57.60 19.50 12.21
N GLN A 60 56.93 20.26 13.10
CA GLN A 60 57.53 21.42 13.76
C GLN A 60 57.06 21.56 15.21
N ASP A 61 57.99 21.19 16.09
CA ASP A 61 58.23 21.81 17.38
C ASP A 61 58.08 23.33 17.32
N MET A 62 57.16 23.89 18.11
CA MET A 62 57.25 25.28 18.57
C MET A 62 56.70 25.42 19.99
N GLU A 63 57.67 25.40 20.91
CA GLU A 63 57.81 26.29 22.07
C GLU A 63 56.56 26.72 22.85
N LYS A 64 56.45 26.08 24.03
CA LYS A 64 56.05 26.62 25.33
C LYS A 64 55.88 28.16 25.41
N GLU A 65 54.68 28.65 25.13
CA GLU A 65 54.22 29.93 25.68
C GLU A 65 53.60 29.70 27.07
N THR A 66 54.29 30.27 28.05
CA THR A 66 53.89 30.32 29.45
C THR A 66 52.71 31.29 29.58
N LEU A 67 51.51 30.76 29.81
CA LEU A 67 50.34 31.57 30.11
C LEU A 67 50.52 32.25 31.49
N PRO A 68 50.31 33.57 31.61
CA PRO A 68 50.25 34.21 32.91
C PRO A 68 48.99 33.76 33.66
N ALA A 69 49.18 33.45 34.94
CA ALA A 69 48.13 33.20 35.90
C ALA A 69 47.23 34.44 36.00
N PHE A 70 46.06 34.38 35.36
CA PHE A 70 44.98 35.32 35.60
C PHE A 70 44.30 34.93 36.90
N ALA A 71 44.53 35.79 37.89
CA ALA A 71 43.92 35.78 39.19
C ALA A 71 42.39 35.68 39.11
N ASP A 72 41.85 35.03 40.15
CA ASP A 72 40.45 34.95 40.52
C ASP A 72 39.66 36.22 40.19
N HIS A 73 38.79 36.11 39.19
CA HIS A 73 37.66 37.01 39.07
C HIS A 73 36.40 36.14 39.17
N GLU A 74 35.91 36.00 40.40
CA GLU A 74 34.52 35.63 40.68
C GLU A 74 33.61 36.66 40.03
N GLN A 75 33.31 36.47 38.74
CA GLN A 75 32.23 37.17 38.06
C GLN A 75 30.92 36.53 38.47
N ASP A 76 30.38 37.08 39.56
CA ASP A 76 28.97 37.41 39.79
C ASP A 76 28.04 36.95 38.65
N SER A 77 27.62 35.69 38.69
CA SER A 77 26.79 35.04 37.67
C SER A 77 25.29 35.23 37.91
N ASP A 78 24.89 36.15 38.79
CA ASP A 78 23.51 36.26 39.29
C ASP A 78 22.69 37.37 38.63
N VAL A 79 23.09 37.80 37.43
CA VAL A 79 22.33 38.75 36.63
C VAL A 79 22.35 38.27 35.19
N LEU A 80 21.32 37.54 34.76
CA LEU A 80 20.80 37.40 33.39
C LEU A 80 20.19 36.01 33.13
N SER A 81 19.13 35.63 33.86
CA SER A 81 18.23 34.58 33.35
C SER A 81 16.80 34.74 33.83
N ARG A 82 16.26 35.96 33.74
CA ARG A 82 14.80 36.12 33.70
C ARG A 82 14.37 35.95 32.24
N VAL A 83 14.38 34.69 31.77
CA VAL A 83 13.84 34.33 30.46
C VAL A 83 12.35 34.67 30.48
N VAL A 84 12.00 35.80 29.86
CA VAL A 84 10.61 36.15 29.58
C VAL A 84 10.12 35.11 28.57
N LYS A 85 9.32 34.15 29.03
CA LYS A 85 8.58 33.25 28.14
C LYS A 85 7.62 34.12 27.33
N LEU A 86 8.01 34.48 26.10
CA LEU A 86 7.07 35.06 25.16
C LEU A 86 5.92 34.07 24.97
N PRO A 87 4.66 34.52 24.99
CA PRO A 87 3.56 33.66 24.58
C PRO A 87 3.86 33.21 23.15
N GLN A 88 4.01 31.90 22.97
CA GLN A 88 4.13 31.34 21.63
C GLN A 88 2.85 31.71 20.87
N PRO A 89 2.95 32.17 19.61
CA PRO A 89 1.77 32.38 18.79
C PRO A 89 0.98 31.06 18.76
N PRO A 90 -0.37 31.12 18.72
CA PRO A 90 -1.17 29.91 18.58
C PRO A 90 -0.65 29.17 17.35
N VAL A 91 -0.21 27.93 17.54
CA VAL A 91 0.09 27.01 16.44
C VAL A 91 -1.17 26.93 15.60
N SER A 92 -1.17 27.62 14.46
CA SER A 92 -2.24 27.50 13.48
C SER A 92 -2.33 26.02 13.12
N PRO A 93 -3.50 25.36 13.27
CA PRO A 93 -3.62 23.96 12.89
C PRO A 93 -3.25 23.87 11.41
N SER A 94 -2.24 23.06 11.09
CA SER A 94 -1.98 22.72 9.69
C SER A 94 -3.27 22.12 9.12
N PRO A 95 -3.63 22.44 7.87
CA PRO A 95 -4.77 21.81 7.23
C PRO A 95 -4.66 20.29 7.36
N PRO A 96 -5.75 19.58 7.70
CA PRO A 96 -5.72 18.13 7.83
C PRO A 96 -5.29 17.52 6.50
N GLU A 97 -4.39 16.53 6.56
CA GLU A 97 -4.00 15.78 5.37
C GLU A 97 -5.22 15.02 4.83
N THR A 98 -5.48 15.18 3.54
CA THR A 98 -6.61 14.51 2.87
C THR A 98 -6.08 13.51 1.87
N LEU A 99 -6.42 12.23 2.05
CA LEU A 99 -6.17 11.17 1.09
C LEU A 99 -7.37 11.02 0.15
N HIS A 100 -7.12 11.12 -1.16
CA HIS A 100 -8.08 10.78 -2.20
C HIS A 100 -7.66 9.46 -2.85
N ALA A 101 -8.32 8.37 -2.47
CA ALA A 101 -8.08 7.05 -3.04
C ALA A 101 -8.39 7.04 -4.55
N LEU A 102 -7.52 6.41 -5.33
CA LEU A 102 -7.72 6.12 -6.75
C LEU A 102 -8.04 4.65 -6.95
N GLN A 103 -7.37 3.80 -6.19
CA GLN A 103 -7.51 2.36 -6.25
C GLN A 103 -7.38 1.76 -4.85
N GLU A 104 -8.23 0.78 -4.56
CA GLU A 104 -8.28 0.12 -3.25
C GLU A 104 -8.38 -1.39 -3.42
N TRP A 105 -7.63 -2.11 -2.60
CA TRP A 105 -7.76 -3.55 -2.45
C TRP A 105 -7.91 -3.94 -0.98
N GLU A 106 -8.67 -5.01 -0.73
CA GLU A 106 -8.56 -5.78 0.50
C GLU A 106 -7.74 -7.04 0.21
N GLY A 107 -6.72 -7.28 1.01
CA GLY A 107 -5.81 -8.39 0.81
C GLY A 107 -5.65 -9.24 2.06
N TYR A 108 -5.20 -10.48 1.86
CA TYR A 108 -4.68 -11.30 2.95
C TYR A 108 -3.34 -11.93 2.56
N VAL A 109 -2.45 -12.03 3.55
CA VAL A 109 -1.09 -12.55 3.37
C VAL A 109 -1.14 -14.07 3.20
N THR A 110 -0.49 -14.59 2.16
CA THR A 110 -0.40 -16.04 1.89
C THR A 110 0.98 -16.60 2.20
N GLU A 111 2.04 -15.82 2.00
CA GLU A 111 3.43 -16.22 2.24
C GLU A 111 4.27 -15.01 2.67
N ILE A 112 5.30 -15.23 3.48
CA ILE A 112 6.24 -14.20 3.92
C ILE A 112 7.65 -14.72 3.71
N ASN A 113 8.47 -13.93 3.02
CA ASN A 113 9.89 -14.17 2.78
C ASN A 113 10.73 -13.12 3.54
N ASP A 114 12.05 -13.16 3.38
CA ASP A 114 12.99 -12.27 4.08
C ASP A 114 12.84 -10.79 3.68
N THR A 115 12.37 -10.50 2.46
CA THR A 115 12.32 -9.14 1.90
C THR A 115 10.96 -8.71 1.39
N GLU A 116 10.02 -9.64 1.24
CA GLU A 116 8.68 -9.39 0.70
C GLU A 116 7.66 -10.38 1.25
N PHE A 117 6.38 -10.07 1.07
CA PHE A 117 5.28 -11.01 1.32
C PHE A 117 4.39 -11.13 0.08
N THR A 118 3.80 -12.31 -0.09
CA THR A 118 2.81 -12.57 -1.13
C THR A 118 1.41 -12.46 -0.53
N ALA A 119 0.49 -11.84 -1.27
CA ALA A 119 -0.88 -11.67 -0.86
C ALA A 119 -1.87 -11.90 -2.00
N ARG A 120 -3.06 -12.36 -1.64
CA ARG A 120 -4.22 -12.42 -2.56
C ARG A 120 -5.12 -11.22 -2.33
N LEU A 121 -5.55 -10.59 -3.41
CA LEU A 121 -6.20 -9.28 -3.41
C LEU A 121 -7.61 -9.33 -3.99
N ILE A 122 -8.51 -8.55 -3.38
CA ILE A 122 -9.86 -8.26 -3.85
C ILE A 122 -9.91 -6.77 -4.21
N ASP A 123 -10.16 -6.45 -5.48
CA ASP A 123 -10.32 -5.07 -5.94
C ASP A 123 -11.64 -4.46 -5.42
N LEU A 124 -11.52 -3.53 -4.47
CA LEU A 124 -12.66 -2.83 -3.88
C LEU A 124 -13.16 -1.69 -4.79
N THR A 125 -12.31 -1.11 -5.63
CA THR A 125 -12.69 -0.09 -6.61
C THR A 125 -13.64 -0.68 -7.66
N ALA A 126 -13.32 -1.88 -8.15
CA ALA A 126 -14.15 -2.63 -9.10
C ALA A 126 -15.37 -3.31 -8.44
N LYS A 127 -15.51 -3.21 -7.11
CA LYS A 127 -16.51 -3.93 -6.31
C LYS A 127 -16.46 -5.43 -6.53
N ALA A 128 -15.26 -5.98 -6.70
CA ALA A 128 -15.06 -7.40 -6.79
C ALA A 128 -15.40 -8.06 -5.44
N THR A 129 -15.88 -9.30 -5.50
CA THR A 129 -16.22 -10.09 -4.31
C THR A 129 -15.27 -11.27 -4.08
N TYR A 130 -14.40 -11.56 -5.05
CA TYR A 130 -13.49 -12.70 -5.00
C TYR A 130 -12.05 -12.26 -5.26
N ALA A 131 -11.11 -12.91 -4.56
CA ALA A 131 -9.70 -12.63 -4.70
C ALA A 131 -9.15 -13.22 -6.01
N GLY A 132 -9.11 -12.40 -7.05
CA GLY A 132 -8.67 -12.77 -8.40
C GLY A 132 -7.21 -12.43 -8.68
N GLU A 133 -6.59 -11.61 -7.84
CA GLU A 133 -5.25 -11.05 -8.05
C GLU A 133 -4.29 -11.54 -6.97
N GLU A 134 -3.01 -11.61 -7.33
CA GLU A 134 -1.89 -11.95 -6.44
C GLU A 134 -0.80 -10.90 -6.62
N ALA A 135 -0.16 -10.49 -5.52
CA ALA A 135 0.91 -9.51 -5.53
C ALA A 135 2.03 -9.90 -4.55
N ASN A 136 3.27 -9.64 -4.97
CA ASN A 136 4.43 -9.64 -4.09
C ASN A 136 4.71 -8.20 -3.67
N ILE A 137 4.79 -7.98 -2.36
CA ILE A 137 4.88 -6.65 -1.76
C ILE A 137 6.15 -6.60 -0.89
N PRO A 138 7.09 -5.70 -1.19
CA PRO A 138 8.28 -5.48 -0.37
C PRO A 138 7.96 -5.12 1.08
N LEU A 139 8.76 -5.59 2.04
CA LEU A 139 8.52 -5.31 3.46
C LEU A 139 8.75 -3.84 3.84
N ASP A 140 9.51 -3.08 3.04
CA ASP A 140 9.77 -1.65 3.23
C ASP A 140 8.57 -0.76 2.83
N GLU A 141 7.57 -1.30 2.14
CA GLU A 141 6.27 -0.63 1.90
C GLU A 141 5.37 -0.64 3.15
N ILE A 142 5.70 -1.43 4.18
CA ILE A 142 4.92 -1.54 5.41
C ILE A 142 5.40 -0.48 6.42
N LEU A 143 4.44 0.23 7.03
CA LEU A 143 4.75 1.14 8.14
C LEU A 143 5.30 0.36 9.34
N GLU A 144 6.29 0.94 10.02
CA GLU A 144 6.96 0.27 11.15
C GLU A 144 5.98 -0.16 12.27
N ASP A 145 4.95 0.65 12.53
CA ASP A 145 3.90 0.35 13.51
C ASP A 145 3.02 -0.86 13.11
N ASP A 146 2.93 -1.16 11.82
CA ASP A 146 2.13 -2.26 11.27
C ASP A 146 2.97 -3.51 10.98
N ALA A 147 4.31 -3.41 10.97
CA ALA A 147 5.21 -4.54 10.72
C ALA A 147 4.99 -5.68 11.74
N ALA A 148 4.66 -5.36 12.98
CA ALA A 148 4.36 -6.35 14.02
C ALA A 148 3.07 -7.16 13.75
N LYS A 149 2.18 -6.66 12.89
CA LYS A 149 0.93 -7.33 12.51
C LYS A 149 1.09 -8.22 11.27
N LEU A 150 2.24 -8.19 10.62
CA LEU A 150 2.49 -9.02 9.44
C LEU A 150 2.62 -10.50 9.83
N GLN A 151 1.58 -11.27 9.55
CA GLN A 151 1.56 -12.72 9.70
C GLN A 151 0.78 -13.36 8.55
N VAL A 152 1.08 -14.60 8.19
CA VAL A 152 0.28 -15.36 7.22
C VAL A 152 -1.19 -15.40 7.68
N GLY A 153 -2.10 -15.07 6.77
CA GLY A 153 -3.54 -14.93 7.04
C GLY A 153 -3.97 -13.54 7.53
N SER A 154 -3.05 -12.62 7.80
CA SER A 154 -3.39 -11.26 8.21
C SER A 154 -4.08 -10.51 7.10
N ILE A 155 -5.12 -9.75 7.45
CA ILE A 155 -5.92 -8.97 6.52
C ILE A 155 -5.41 -7.53 6.52
N PHE A 156 -5.26 -6.94 5.34
CA PHE A 156 -4.84 -5.56 5.18
C PHE A 156 -5.67 -4.86 4.10
N ARG A 157 -5.59 -3.54 4.11
CA ARG A 157 -6.15 -2.67 3.07
C ARG A 157 -5.01 -1.95 2.38
N TRP A 158 -4.96 -2.07 1.06
CA TRP A 158 -3.99 -1.40 0.21
C TRP A 158 -4.67 -0.30 -0.57
N VAL A 159 -4.19 0.93 -0.44
CA VAL A 159 -4.75 2.12 -1.08
C VAL A 159 -3.67 2.82 -1.88
N ILE A 160 -3.95 3.05 -3.16
CA ILE A 160 -3.15 3.94 -4.00
C ILE A 160 -3.96 5.21 -4.22
N GLY A 161 -3.38 6.37 -3.92
CA GLY A 161 -4.13 7.62 -3.90
C GLY A 161 -3.28 8.87 -4.09
N TYR A 162 -3.96 10.01 -3.98
CA TYR A 162 -3.32 11.31 -3.88
C TYR A 162 -3.49 11.89 -2.49
N GLU A 163 -2.37 12.25 -1.88
CA GLU A 163 -2.33 12.98 -0.63
C GLU A 163 -2.07 14.46 -0.90
N ARG A 164 -2.70 15.33 -0.11
CA ARG A 164 -2.45 16.77 -0.13
C ARG A 164 -1.91 17.24 1.22
N THR A 165 -0.70 17.78 1.19
CA THR A 165 -0.05 18.38 2.36
C THR A 165 0.44 19.78 1.97
N ALA A 166 -0.01 20.80 2.71
CA ALA A 166 0.42 22.19 2.56
C ALA A 166 0.44 22.75 1.11
N GLY A 167 -0.51 22.32 0.27
CA GLY A 167 -0.65 22.77 -1.13
C GLY A 167 0.09 21.92 -2.17
N ALA A 168 0.93 20.97 -1.75
CA ALA A 168 1.49 19.96 -2.65
C ALA A 168 0.53 18.78 -2.81
N LYS A 169 0.57 18.12 -3.98
CA LYS A 169 -0.17 16.89 -4.27
C LYS A 169 0.85 15.78 -4.57
N LYS A 170 0.87 14.72 -3.76
CA LYS A 170 1.77 13.57 -3.91
C LYS A 170 0.96 12.31 -4.23
N ARG A 171 1.48 11.43 -5.09
CA ARG A 171 0.94 10.08 -5.26
C ARG A 171 1.52 9.17 -4.17
N VAL A 172 0.67 8.44 -3.48
CA VAL A 172 1.05 7.60 -2.34
C VAL A 172 0.46 6.19 -2.49
N SER A 173 1.14 5.24 -1.85
CA SER A 173 0.73 3.85 -1.66
C SER A 173 0.72 3.61 -0.16
N TYR A 174 -0.40 3.14 0.39
CA TYR A 174 -0.55 2.86 1.81
C TYR A 174 -1.07 1.45 2.02
N ILE A 175 -0.38 0.69 2.86
CA ILE A 175 -0.79 -0.64 3.33
C ILE A 175 -1.05 -0.53 4.82
N VAL A 176 -2.27 -0.86 5.23
CA VAL A 176 -2.70 -0.79 6.63
C VAL A 176 -3.26 -2.13 7.06
N PHE A 177 -2.66 -2.73 8.08
CA PHE A 177 -3.10 -4.03 8.62
C PHE A 177 -4.28 -3.85 9.58
N ARG A 178 -5.26 -4.74 9.47
CA ARG A 178 -6.43 -4.74 10.35
C ARG A 178 -6.15 -5.53 11.61
N ASP A 179 -6.52 -4.96 12.75
CA ASP A 179 -6.58 -5.71 14.00
C ASP A 179 -7.78 -6.67 13.93
N LEU A 180 -7.49 -7.96 13.87
CA LEU A 180 -8.50 -9.00 14.02
C LEU A 180 -8.66 -9.33 15.51
N PRO A 181 -9.89 -9.60 15.98
CA PRO A 181 -10.08 -10.13 17.31
C PRO A 181 -9.27 -11.41 17.49
N ALA A 182 -8.67 -11.60 18.67
CA ALA A 182 -7.97 -12.84 18.97
C ALA A 182 -8.93 -14.03 18.85
N ILE A 183 -8.62 -14.97 17.95
CA ILE A 183 -9.38 -16.20 17.77
C ILE A 183 -9.28 -17.00 19.07
N THR A 184 -10.43 -17.31 19.67
CA THR A 184 -10.49 -18.11 20.89
C THR A 184 -10.57 -19.61 20.57
N LYS A 185 -10.32 -20.46 21.57
CA LYS A 185 -10.50 -21.92 21.43
C LYS A 185 -11.94 -22.29 21.07
N THR A 186 -12.91 -21.48 21.50
CA THR A 186 -14.32 -21.67 21.17
C THR A 186 -14.54 -21.44 19.68
N ASP A 187 -14.01 -20.34 19.13
CA ASP A 187 -14.16 -20.01 17.71
C ASP A 187 -13.58 -21.11 16.80
N LEU A 188 -12.43 -21.70 17.20
CA LEU A 188 -11.83 -22.83 16.49
C LEU A 188 -12.74 -24.07 16.48
N ARG A 189 -13.29 -24.44 17.65
CA ARG A 189 -14.18 -25.59 17.77
C ARG A 189 -15.46 -25.39 16.96
N ASP A 190 -16.05 -24.20 17.04
CA ASP A 190 -17.26 -23.87 16.29
C ASP A 190 -16.99 -23.93 14.78
N GLY A 191 -15.80 -23.52 14.34
CA GLY A 191 -15.32 -23.69 12.96
C GLY A 191 -15.18 -25.15 12.52
N GLU A 192 -14.60 -26.02 13.36
CA GLU A 192 -14.48 -27.46 13.09
C GLU A 192 -15.84 -28.16 12.98
N GLU A 193 -16.76 -27.83 13.88
CA GLU A 193 -18.14 -28.35 13.84
C GLU A 193 -18.86 -27.93 12.56
N TRP A 194 -18.70 -26.67 12.15
CA TRP A 194 -19.25 -26.16 10.90
C TRP A 194 -18.65 -26.89 9.68
N ALA A 195 -17.33 -27.08 9.66
CA ALA A 195 -16.65 -27.78 8.57
C ALA A 195 -17.15 -29.23 8.43
N HIS A 196 -17.27 -29.97 9.53
CA HIS A 196 -17.83 -31.32 9.52
C HIS A 196 -19.27 -31.35 8.99
N LYS A 197 -20.09 -30.38 9.40
CA LYS A 197 -21.48 -30.29 8.94
C LYS A 197 -21.57 -30.03 7.43
N ILE A 198 -20.73 -29.15 6.91
CA ILE A 198 -20.68 -28.84 5.48
C ILE A 198 -20.21 -30.09 4.71
N MET A 199 -19.15 -30.77 5.16
CA MET A 199 -18.65 -31.99 4.50
C MET A 199 -19.73 -33.09 4.44
N ALA A 200 -20.44 -33.34 5.55
CA ALA A 200 -21.51 -34.33 5.58
C ALA A 200 -22.69 -34.00 4.65
N ALA A 201 -22.90 -32.72 4.31
CA ALA A 201 -23.94 -32.29 3.37
C ALA A 201 -23.56 -32.52 1.90
N PHE A 202 -22.26 -32.61 1.57
CA PHE A 202 -21.79 -32.90 0.21
C PHE A 202 -21.75 -34.40 -0.13
N GLU A 203 -21.88 -35.29 0.85
CA GLU A 203 -21.85 -36.76 0.67
C GLU A 203 -23.25 -37.39 0.42
N GLN A 204 -24.33 -36.60 0.37
CA GLN A 204 -25.71 -37.05 0.11
C GLN A 204 -26.16 -36.72 -1.32
#